data_AF-A0AAD8PM91-F1
#
_entry.id   AF-A0AAD8PM91-F1
#
_cell.length_a   1.000
_cell.length_b   1.000
_cell.length_c   1.000
_cell.angle_alpha   90.00
_cell.angle_beta   90.00
_cell.angle_gamma   90.00
#
_symmetry.space_group_name_H-M   'P 1'
#
loop_
_entity.id
_entity.type
_entity.pdbx_description
1 polymer ?
#
loop_
_entity_poly.entity_id
_entity_poly.type
_entity_poly.pdbx_seq_one_letter_code
_entity_poly.pdbx_strand_id
1 'polypeptide(L)'
;AVIASLCDKSLIWDKITAAVCCARELRLVHTARGQQPSLNEEDQELAQRSVWFLYSLETQYAIHHGMVPILDPEWGTQFPSFERGDDMIAVSYTYSELLHCILKSQYSPRALKKLSSADDHVQASCRALNEWVSRLPSPLSEACDAKNIQEIEDDRQLRKAFRVFCMYHRAIFFINCPWITSTPSDDSKSSRVPELTREKCAERCIESAFAVVKLANGGLFWERGLESSSSGRWGDMGQLLLVSLCFIVYYVVNGNKCDRKAAMPYLAICGGLFGQLSLESEEGSLADHYLKLVQIVSAT
;
A
#
# COMPACT_ATOMS: atom_id res chain seq x y z
N ALA A 1 2.47 28.44 3.88
CA ALA A 1 2.87 27.06 4.25
C ALA A 1 2.19 25.98 3.38
N VAL A 2 0.87 26.03 3.16
CA VAL A 2 0.15 25.00 2.37
C VAL A 2 0.54 24.96 0.89
N ILE A 3 0.73 26.12 0.25
CA ILE A 3 1.22 26.21 -1.13
C ILE A 3 2.66 25.67 -1.25
N ALA A 4 3.52 25.93 -0.27
CA ALA A 4 4.88 25.36 -0.26
C ALA A 4 4.86 23.81 -0.15
N SER A 5 3.95 23.23 0.64
CA SER A 5 3.80 21.78 0.76
C SER A 5 3.20 21.10 -0.49
N LEU A 6 2.44 21.85 -1.31
CA LEU A 6 1.93 21.40 -2.61
C LEU A 6 3.00 21.57 -3.71
N CYS A 7 3.79 22.65 -3.66
CA CYS A 7 4.93 22.88 -4.55
C CYS A 7 6.09 21.89 -4.29
N ASP A 8 6.30 21.45 -3.04
CA ASP A 8 7.34 20.45 -2.74
C ASP A 8 6.99 19.07 -3.30
N LYS A 9 5.69 18.73 -3.35
CA LYS A 9 5.22 17.48 -3.96
C LYS A 9 5.35 17.49 -5.48
N SER A 10 5.13 18.62 -6.15
CA SER A 10 5.38 18.72 -7.60
C SER A 10 6.86 18.52 -7.93
N LEU A 11 7.77 19.03 -7.09
CA LEU A 11 9.20 18.81 -7.24
C LEU A 11 9.62 17.33 -7.09
N ILE A 12 8.90 16.53 -6.29
CA ILE A 12 9.20 15.09 -6.15
C ILE A 12 8.92 14.37 -7.46
N TRP A 13 7.78 14.64 -8.10
CA TRP A 13 7.46 14.03 -9.39
C TRP A 13 8.42 14.47 -10.49
N ASP A 14 8.81 15.75 -10.52
CA ASP A 14 9.80 16.25 -11.46
C ASP A 14 11.16 15.55 -11.28
N LYS A 15 11.59 15.33 -10.03
CA LYS A 15 12.82 14.58 -9.72
C LYS A 15 12.74 13.11 -10.13
N ILE A 16 11.62 12.45 -9.86
CA ILE A 16 11.38 11.05 -10.29
C ILE A 16 11.43 10.98 -11.82
N THR A 17 10.74 11.88 -12.50
CA THR A 17 10.69 11.94 -13.97
C THR A 17 12.08 12.20 -14.55
N ALA A 18 12.84 13.15 -13.99
CA ALA A 18 14.21 13.41 -14.39
C ALA A 18 15.11 12.18 -14.19
N ALA A 19 15.00 11.47 -13.05
CA ALA A 19 15.74 10.24 -12.80
C ALA A 19 15.39 9.13 -13.81
N VAL A 20 14.11 9.00 -14.18
CA VAL A 20 13.66 8.08 -15.24
C VAL A 20 14.28 8.45 -16.59
N CYS A 21 14.28 9.73 -16.96
CA CYS A 21 14.92 10.20 -18.19
C CYS A 21 16.42 9.90 -18.19
N CYS A 22 17.13 10.20 -17.11
CA CYS A 22 18.55 9.86 -16.96
C CYS A 22 18.80 8.35 -17.10
N ALA A 23 17.98 7.50 -16.46
CA ALA A 23 18.11 6.05 -16.56
C ALA A 23 17.90 5.55 -18.01
N ARG A 24 16.99 6.17 -18.77
CA ARG A 24 16.77 5.87 -20.20
C ARG A 24 17.98 6.27 -21.05
N GLU A 25 18.50 7.47 -20.85
CA GLU A 25 19.68 7.98 -21.58
C GLU A 25 20.92 7.12 -21.33
N LEU A 26 21.12 6.71 -20.08
CA LEU A 26 22.20 5.80 -19.67
C LEU A 26 21.98 4.35 -20.11
N ARG A 27 20.82 4.03 -20.73
CA ARG A 27 20.41 2.66 -21.09
C ARG A 27 20.50 1.70 -19.89
N LEU A 28 20.21 2.17 -18.69
CA LEU A 28 20.45 1.46 -17.43
C LEU A 28 19.76 0.09 -17.38
N VAL A 29 18.59 -0.06 -18.02
CA VAL A 29 17.89 -1.34 -18.15
C VAL A 29 18.67 -2.36 -18.99
N HIS A 30 19.33 -1.92 -20.07
CA HIS A 30 20.14 -2.80 -20.90
C HIS A 30 21.35 -3.30 -20.11
N THR A 31 21.96 -2.39 -19.35
CA THR A 31 23.05 -2.71 -18.42
C THR A 31 22.58 -3.71 -17.35
N ALA A 32 21.45 -3.46 -16.69
CA ALA A 32 20.87 -4.36 -15.69
C ALA A 32 20.56 -5.77 -16.24
N ARG A 33 20.22 -5.86 -17.54
CA ARG A 33 19.98 -7.15 -18.24
C ARG A 33 21.26 -7.85 -18.70
N GLY A 34 22.44 -7.32 -18.41
CA GLY A 34 23.71 -7.89 -18.88
C GLY A 34 23.93 -7.76 -20.39
N GLN A 35 23.21 -6.84 -21.04
CA GLN A 35 23.35 -6.59 -22.49
C GLN A 35 24.54 -5.67 -22.81
N GLN A 36 25.33 -5.30 -21.80
CA GLN A 36 26.60 -4.60 -21.93
C GLN A 36 27.76 -5.51 -21.47
N PRO A 37 28.44 -6.20 -22.40
CA PRO A 37 29.45 -7.21 -22.07
C PRO A 37 30.76 -6.62 -21.50
N SER A 38 30.90 -5.29 -21.46
CA SER A 38 32.10 -4.60 -20.97
C SER A 38 32.09 -4.29 -19.48
N LEU A 39 30.99 -4.54 -18.78
CA LEU A 39 30.85 -4.23 -17.36
C LEU A 39 31.17 -5.46 -16.51
N ASN A 40 31.74 -5.21 -15.33
CA ASN A 40 31.94 -6.27 -14.35
C ASN A 40 30.60 -6.65 -13.69
N GLU A 41 30.58 -7.78 -12.98
CA GLU A 41 29.36 -8.29 -12.31
C GLU A 41 28.83 -7.33 -11.24
N GLU A 42 29.71 -6.58 -10.58
CA GLU A 42 29.38 -5.66 -9.49
C GLU A 42 28.63 -4.41 -10.00
N ASP A 43 29.09 -3.84 -11.12
CA ASP A 43 28.45 -2.73 -11.82
C ASP A 43 27.10 -3.15 -12.40
N GLN A 44 26.99 -4.40 -12.86
CA GLN A 44 25.74 -4.98 -13.33
C GLN A 44 24.74 -5.18 -12.18
N GLU A 45 25.18 -5.71 -11.03
CA GLU A 45 24.35 -5.83 -9.82
C GLU A 45 23.89 -4.44 -9.36
N LEU A 46 24.78 -3.45 -9.33
CA LEU A 46 24.45 -2.08 -8.95
C LEU A 46 23.42 -1.44 -9.89
N ALA A 47 23.59 -1.63 -11.21
CA ALA A 47 22.64 -1.16 -12.21
C ALA A 47 21.26 -1.81 -12.02
N GLN A 48 21.22 -3.12 -11.76
CA GLN A 48 19.98 -3.84 -11.50
C GLN A 48 19.27 -3.32 -10.25
N ARG A 49 20.00 -3.17 -9.13
CA ARG A 49 19.45 -2.60 -7.88
C ARG A 49 18.95 -1.18 -8.07
N SER A 50 19.64 -0.39 -8.90
CA SER A 50 19.24 0.99 -9.23
C SER A 50 17.94 1.02 -10.04
N VAL A 51 17.78 0.11 -11.02
CA VAL A 51 16.52 -0.05 -11.77
C VAL A 51 15.38 -0.47 -10.85
N TRP A 52 15.59 -1.45 -9.98
CA TRP A 52 14.57 -1.90 -9.01
C TRP A 52 14.14 -0.79 -8.05
N PHE A 53 15.10 -0.04 -7.53
CA PHE A 53 14.83 1.09 -6.65
C PHE A 53 14.01 2.18 -7.37
N LEU A 54 14.44 2.58 -8.57
CA LEU A 54 13.76 3.60 -9.36
C LEU A 54 12.35 3.16 -9.77
N TYR A 55 12.19 1.90 -10.18
CA TYR A 55 10.90 1.31 -10.51
C TYR A 55 9.95 1.33 -9.31
N SER A 56 10.43 0.95 -8.13
CA SER A 56 9.65 0.95 -6.90
C SER A 56 9.19 2.35 -6.53
N LEU A 57 10.11 3.32 -6.57
CA LEU A 57 9.85 4.70 -6.21
C LEU A 57 8.81 5.33 -7.14
N GLU A 58 8.99 5.17 -8.44
CA GLU A 58 8.11 5.75 -9.47
C GLU A 58 6.72 5.12 -9.42
N THR A 59 6.64 3.79 -9.42
CA THR A 59 5.36 3.08 -9.41
C THR A 59 4.53 3.40 -8.16
N GLN A 60 5.16 3.38 -6.98
CA GLN A 60 4.47 3.69 -5.72
C GLN A 60 4.00 5.14 -5.69
N TYR A 61 4.83 6.08 -6.16
CA TYR A 61 4.45 7.49 -6.23
C TYR A 61 3.28 7.69 -7.19
N ALA A 62 3.34 7.10 -8.39
CA ALA A 62 2.29 7.21 -9.39
C ALA A 62 0.96 6.68 -8.86
N ILE A 63 0.95 5.45 -8.33
CA ILE A 63 -0.27 4.82 -7.80
C ILE A 63 -0.85 5.62 -6.63
N HIS A 64 -0.02 6.08 -5.70
CA HIS A 64 -0.48 6.88 -4.56
C HIS A 64 -1.17 8.18 -5.00
N HIS A 65 -0.76 8.77 -6.11
CA HIS A 65 -1.33 10.00 -6.65
C HIS A 65 -2.37 9.75 -7.76
N GLY A 66 -2.80 8.50 -7.97
CA GLY A 66 -3.80 8.15 -8.99
C GLY A 66 -3.30 8.33 -10.43
N MET A 67 -1.98 8.31 -10.63
CA MET A 67 -1.34 8.39 -11.94
C MET A 67 -0.99 6.99 -12.47
N VAL A 68 -0.86 6.87 -13.78
CA VAL A 68 -0.35 5.65 -14.41
C VAL A 68 1.18 5.67 -14.37
N PRO A 69 1.85 4.61 -13.89
CA PRO A 69 3.31 4.51 -13.91
C PRO A 69 3.88 4.73 -15.32
N ILE A 70 4.96 5.50 -15.43
CA ILE A 70 5.69 5.78 -16.67
C ILE A 70 6.61 4.62 -17.03
N LEU A 71 7.12 3.88 -16.03
CA LEU A 71 7.99 2.75 -16.25
C LEU A 71 7.18 1.50 -16.61
N ASP A 72 7.54 0.87 -17.73
CA ASP A 72 6.87 -0.34 -18.20
C ASP A 72 7.22 -1.53 -17.30
N PRO A 73 6.27 -2.44 -16.99
CA PRO A 73 6.57 -3.69 -16.28
C PRO A 73 7.72 -4.49 -16.90
N GLU A 74 7.97 -4.37 -18.20
CA GLU A 74 9.10 -5.01 -18.87
C GLU A 74 10.46 -4.52 -18.36
N TRP A 75 10.53 -3.38 -17.66
CA TRP A 75 11.76 -2.94 -16.99
C TRP A 75 12.17 -3.89 -15.86
N GLY A 76 11.27 -4.77 -15.45
CA GLY A 76 11.55 -5.87 -14.56
C GLY A 76 12.46 -6.92 -15.17
N THR A 77 13.69 -6.99 -14.69
CA THR A 77 14.75 -7.80 -15.35
C THR A 77 14.73 -9.29 -15.02
N GLN A 78 13.98 -9.71 -14.00
CA GLN A 78 13.72 -11.09 -13.54
C GLN A 78 13.26 -10.97 -12.09
N PHE A 79 12.44 -11.91 -11.61
CA PHE A 79 12.11 -11.95 -10.19
C PHE A 79 13.41 -12.20 -9.39
N PRO A 80 13.77 -11.34 -8.43
CA PRO A 80 15.00 -11.50 -7.65
C PRO A 80 15.04 -12.87 -6.97
N SER A 81 16.20 -13.55 -7.01
CA SER A 81 16.44 -14.67 -6.10
C SER A 81 16.68 -14.09 -4.70
N PHE A 82 15.89 -14.51 -3.72
CA PHE A 82 16.07 -14.09 -2.33
C PHE A 82 17.20 -14.88 -1.62
N GLU A 83 18.19 -15.39 -2.38
CA GLU A 83 19.25 -16.27 -1.88
C GLU A 83 20.12 -15.63 -0.80
N ARG A 84 20.27 -14.30 -0.82
CA ARG A 84 21.00 -13.54 0.22
C ARG A 84 20.12 -13.13 1.42
N GLY A 85 18.84 -13.49 1.43
CA GLY A 85 17.88 -13.13 2.48
C GLY A 85 17.51 -11.64 2.52
N ASP A 86 16.29 -11.36 2.97
CA ASP A 86 15.78 -10.07 3.49
C ASP A 86 16.10 -8.73 2.76
N ASP A 87 16.37 -8.80 1.45
CA ASP A 87 16.64 -7.64 0.61
C ASP A 87 15.39 -6.78 0.36
N MET A 88 15.28 -5.69 1.11
CA MET A 88 14.14 -4.77 1.02
C MET A 88 14.01 -4.02 -0.31
N ILE A 89 15.07 -3.93 -1.13
CA ILE A 89 14.97 -3.36 -2.48
C ILE A 89 14.21 -4.34 -3.38
N ALA A 90 14.60 -5.61 -3.38
CA ALA A 90 13.91 -6.70 -4.07
C ALA A 90 12.44 -6.84 -3.62
N VAL A 91 12.18 -6.77 -2.30
CA VAL A 91 10.82 -6.79 -1.75
C VAL A 91 10.00 -5.60 -2.24
N SER A 92 10.55 -4.38 -2.20
CA SER A 92 9.85 -3.17 -2.66
C SER A 92 9.55 -3.21 -4.16
N TYR A 93 10.48 -3.74 -4.95
CA TYR A 93 10.35 -3.87 -6.40
C TYR A 93 9.27 -4.88 -6.77
N THR A 94 9.32 -6.09 -6.22
CA THR A 94 8.30 -7.13 -6.47
C THR A 94 6.92 -6.73 -5.99
N TYR A 95 6.83 -5.99 -4.87
CA TYR A 95 5.57 -5.37 -4.42
C TYR A 95 5.04 -4.32 -5.40
N SER A 96 5.93 -3.51 -5.98
CA SER A 96 5.54 -2.50 -6.96
C SER A 96 5.08 -3.14 -8.28
N GLU A 97 5.73 -4.22 -8.71
CA GLU A 97 5.23 -5.05 -9.83
C GLU A 97 3.83 -5.60 -9.55
N LEU A 98 3.60 -6.13 -8.35
CA LEU A 98 2.27 -6.60 -7.93
C LEU A 98 1.23 -5.47 -8.05
N LEU A 99 1.52 -4.29 -7.49
CA LEU A 99 0.60 -3.16 -7.56
C LEU A 99 0.33 -2.70 -8.99
N HIS A 100 1.36 -2.66 -9.85
CA HIS A 100 1.20 -2.32 -11.26
C HIS A 100 0.33 -3.35 -11.99
N CYS A 101 0.53 -4.65 -11.71
CA CYS A 101 -0.33 -5.72 -12.24
C CYS A 101 -1.80 -5.55 -11.82
N ILE A 102 -2.05 -5.24 -10.54
CA ILE A 102 -3.40 -4.97 -10.02
C ILE A 102 -4.00 -3.73 -10.68
N LEU A 103 -3.21 -2.65 -10.83
CA LEU A 103 -3.65 -1.42 -11.51
C LEU A 103 -4.12 -1.74 -12.95
N LYS A 104 -3.32 -2.49 -13.69
CA LYS A 104 -3.65 -2.89 -15.07
C LYS A 104 -4.87 -3.82 -15.14
N SER A 105 -5.00 -4.75 -14.18
CA SER A 105 -6.07 -5.75 -14.18
C SER A 105 -7.42 -5.20 -13.74
N GLN A 106 -7.46 -4.25 -12.80
CA GLN A 106 -8.70 -3.73 -12.23
C GLN A 106 -9.08 -2.33 -12.73
N TYR A 107 -8.11 -1.49 -13.07
CA TYR A 107 -8.32 -0.06 -13.33
C TYR A 107 -8.05 0.35 -14.78
N SER A 108 -7.65 -0.59 -15.65
CA SER A 108 -7.48 -0.26 -17.06
C SER A 108 -8.82 0.06 -17.74
N PRO A 109 -8.85 0.90 -18.80
CA PRO A 109 -10.07 1.18 -19.55
C PRO A 109 -10.77 -0.07 -20.09
N ARG A 110 -10.02 -1.19 -20.28
CA ARG A 110 -10.58 -2.47 -20.68
C ARG A 110 -11.23 -3.21 -19.51
N ALA A 111 -10.62 -3.19 -18.32
CA ALA A 111 -11.17 -3.77 -17.10
C ALA A 111 -12.48 -3.10 -16.70
N LEU A 112 -12.52 -1.76 -16.73
CA LEU A 112 -13.70 -0.97 -16.39
C LEU A 112 -14.89 -1.20 -17.36
N LYS A 113 -14.63 -1.64 -18.59
CA LYS A 113 -15.69 -2.00 -19.58
C LYS A 113 -16.31 -3.38 -19.33
N LYS A 114 -15.67 -4.25 -18.56
CA LYS A 114 -16.12 -5.63 -18.28
C LYS A 114 -16.41 -5.84 -16.79
N LEU A 115 -17.36 -5.07 -16.26
CA LEU A 115 -17.80 -5.20 -14.86
C LEU A 115 -18.31 -6.61 -14.48
N SER A 116 -18.75 -7.42 -15.45
CA SER A 116 -19.15 -8.81 -15.23
C SER A 116 -18.00 -9.74 -14.81
N SER A 117 -16.74 -9.34 -15.01
CA SER A 117 -15.55 -10.07 -14.55
C SER A 117 -14.91 -9.44 -13.31
N ALA A 118 -15.63 -8.58 -12.59
CA ALA A 118 -15.13 -7.96 -11.36
C ALA A 118 -14.67 -9.01 -10.33
N ASP A 119 -15.44 -10.07 -10.13
CA ASP A 119 -15.07 -11.17 -9.23
C ASP A 119 -13.78 -11.86 -9.68
N ASP A 120 -13.65 -12.15 -10.99
CA ASP A 120 -12.44 -12.77 -11.56
C ASP A 120 -11.20 -11.87 -11.38
N HIS A 121 -11.36 -10.55 -11.56
CA HIS A 121 -10.28 -9.59 -11.40
C HIS A 121 -9.82 -9.44 -9.94
N VAL A 122 -10.77 -9.38 -9.00
CA VAL A 122 -10.48 -9.37 -7.56
C VAL A 122 -9.80 -10.67 -7.15
N GLN A 123 -10.35 -11.83 -7.54
CA GLN A 123 -9.76 -13.13 -7.23
C GLN A 123 -8.35 -13.29 -7.82
N ALA A 124 -8.12 -12.88 -9.07
CA ALA A 124 -6.79 -12.90 -9.68
C ALA A 124 -5.80 -12.02 -8.92
N SER A 125 -6.24 -10.84 -8.48
CA SER A 125 -5.41 -9.89 -7.71
C SER A 125 -5.07 -10.43 -6.33
N CYS A 126 -6.04 -11.04 -5.63
CA CYS A 126 -5.81 -11.72 -4.36
C CYS A 126 -4.84 -12.90 -4.51
N ARG A 127 -4.95 -13.68 -5.60
CA ARG A 127 -3.99 -14.75 -5.89
C ARG A 127 -2.58 -14.22 -6.10
N ALA A 128 -2.41 -13.14 -6.86
CA ALA A 128 -1.11 -12.51 -7.07
C ALA A 128 -0.50 -11.98 -5.77
N LEU A 129 -1.31 -11.41 -4.86
CA LEU A 129 -0.85 -10.98 -3.54
C LEU A 129 -0.38 -12.17 -2.69
N ASN A 130 -1.15 -13.26 -2.64
CA ASN A 130 -0.76 -14.47 -1.89
C ASN A 130 0.51 -15.11 -2.47
N GLU A 131 0.65 -15.10 -3.79
CA GLU A 131 1.86 -15.55 -4.47
C GLU A 131 3.06 -14.68 -4.09
N TRP A 132 2.93 -13.35 -4.10
CA TRP A 132 3.98 -12.46 -3.63
C TRP A 132 4.42 -12.78 -2.19
N VAL A 133 3.48 -12.95 -1.25
CA VAL A 133 3.77 -13.33 0.15
C VAL A 133 4.53 -14.66 0.21
N SER A 134 4.08 -15.67 -0.53
CA SER A 134 4.68 -17.01 -0.54
C SER A 134 6.13 -17.04 -1.05
N ARG A 135 6.53 -16.04 -1.83
CA ARG A 135 7.89 -15.90 -2.37
C ARG A 135 8.82 -15.14 -1.44
N LEU A 136 8.32 -14.49 -0.39
CA LEU A 136 9.15 -13.78 0.57
C LEU A 136 9.90 -14.77 1.49
N PRO A 137 11.15 -14.47 1.88
CA PRO A 137 11.87 -15.28 2.85
C PRO A 137 11.26 -15.14 4.26
N SER A 138 11.35 -16.18 5.10
CA SER A 138 11.03 -16.06 6.53
C SER A 138 12.04 -15.11 7.21
N PRO A 139 11.62 -14.23 8.14
CA PRO A 139 10.27 -14.12 8.74
C PRO A 139 9.30 -13.20 7.96
N LEU A 140 9.68 -12.66 6.80
CA LEU A 140 8.88 -11.66 6.07
C LEU A 140 7.59 -12.24 5.50
N SER A 141 7.57 -13.49 5.04
CA SER A 141 6.35 -14.16 4.57
C SER A 141 5.31 -14.33 5.69
N GLU A 142 5.76 -14.45 6.93
CA GLU A 142 4.92 -14.62 8.12
C GLU A 142 4.46 -13.29 8.72
N ALA A 143 5.13 -12.19 8.35
CA ALA A 143 4.86 -10.84 8.85
C ALA A 143 3.51 -10.26 8.40
N CYS A 144 2.70 -10.99 7.63
CA CYS A 144 1.34 -10.55 7.31
C CYS A 144 0.36 -10.75 8.50
N ASP A 145 0.70 -11.61 9.47
CA ASP A 145 -0.04 -11.75 10.72
C ASP A 145 0.60 -10.90 11.81
N ALA A 146 -0.19 -9.99 12.40
CA ALA A 146 0.25 -9.13 13.50
C ALA A 146 0.81 -9.93 14.68
N LYS A 147 0.36 -11.16 14.93
CA LYS A 147 0.88 -12.02 16.01
C LYS A 147 2.35 -12.38 15.80
N ASN A 148 2.73 -12.76 14.59
CA ASN A 148 4.08 -13.20 14.27
C ASN A 148 5.09 -12.04 14.39
N ILE A 149 4.64 -10.80 14.14
CA ILE A 149 5.49 -9.60 14.31
C ILE A 149 5.85 -9.39 15.78
N GLN A 150 4.95 -9.72 16.72
CA GLN A 150 5.18 -9.50 18.15
C GLN A 150 6.26 -10.42 18.73
N GLU A 151 6.59 -11.51 18.04
CA GLU A 151 7.57 -12.51 18.46
C GLU A 151 8.98 -12.21 17.94
N ILE A 152 9.16 -11.19 17.08
CA ILE A 152 10.46 -10.85 16.50
C ILE A 152 11.28 -10.01 17.48
N GLU A 153 12.36 -10.59 18.03
CA GLU A 153 13.27 -9.91 18.96
C GLU A 153 14.27 -8.99 18.26
N ASP A 154 14.71 -9.31 17.05
CA ASP A 154 15.71 -8.52 16.31
C ASP A 154 15.08 -7.25 15.72
N ASP A 155 15.52 -6.08 16.19
CA ASP A 155 14.97 -4.78 15.77
C ASP A 155 15.12 -4.48 14.27
N ARG A 156 16.12 -5.06 13.59
CA ARG A 156 16.29 -4.88 12.15
C ARG A 156 15.29 -5.71 11.38
N GLN A 157 15.11 -6.99 11.74
CA GLN A 157 14.08 -7.86 11.16
C GLN A 157 12.68 -7.35 11.47
N LEU A 158 12.45 -6.87 12.70
CA LEU A 158 11.18 -6.31 13.12
C LEU A 158 10.76 -5.14 12.21
N ARG A 159 11.69 -4.20 11.92
CA ARG A 159 11.42 -3.09 10.99
C ARG A 159 11.10 -3.54 9.57
N LYS A 160 11.81 -4.56 9.07
CA LYS A 160 11.52 -5.15 7.75
C LYS A 160 10.14 -5.82 7.73
N ALA A 161 9.82 -6.59 8.77
CA ALA A 161 8.52 -7.23 8.95
C ALA A 161 7.38 -6.20 9.02
N PHE A 162 7.54 -5.11 9.77
CA PHE A 162 6.58 -4.00 9.80
C PHE A 162 6.33 -3.40 8.41
N ARG A 163 7.38 -3.22 7.61
CA ARG A 163 7.24 -2.68 6.26
C ARG A 163 6.47 -3.65 5.35
N VAL A 164 6.73 -4.95 5.45
CA VAL A 164 6.01 -5.99 4.71
C VAL A 164 4.55 -6.08 5.15
N PHE A 165 4.28 -6.02 6.46
CA PHE A 165 2.93 -5.94 7.00
C PHE A 165 2.16 -4.76 6.42
N CYS A 166 2.78 -3.57 6.39
CA CYS A 166 2.17 -2.39 5.80
C CYS A 166 1.89 -2.56 4.30
N MET A 167 2.85 -3.10 3.54
CA MET A 167 2.69 -3.40 2.12
C MET A 167 1.51 -4.36 1.88
N TYR A 168 1.45 -5.46 2.63
CA TYR A 168 0.38 -6.45 2.51
C TYR A 168 -1.01 -5.83 2.74
N HIS A 169 -1.21 -5.17 3.88
CA HIS A 169 -2.51 -4.60 4.23
C HIS A 169 -2.91 -3.43 3.33
N ARG A 170 -1.94 -2.65 2.82
CA ARG A 170 -2.20 -1.64 1.77
C ARG A 170 -2.70 -2.28 0.49
N ALA A 171 -2.08 -3.37 0.04
CA ALA A 171 -2.55 -4.10 -1.15
C ALA A 171 -3.95 -4.68 -0.93
N ILE A 172 -4.29 -5.17 0.26
CA ILE A 172 -5.66 -5.61 0.57
C ILE A 172 -6.66 -4.47 0.35
N PHE A 173 -6.42 -3.28 0.89
CA PHE A 173 -7.29 -2.13 0.67
C PHE A 173 -7.33 -1.73 -0.81
N PHE A 174 -6.18 -1.69 -1.50
CA PHE A 174 -6.10 -1.33 -2.91
C PHE A 174 -6.88 -2.29 -3.84
N ILE A 175 -6.90 -3.58 -3.49
CA ILE A 175 -7.62 -4.62 -4.24
C ILE A 175 -9.12 -4.58 -3.96
N ASN A 176 -9.53 -4.39 -2.70
CA ASN A 176 -10.90 -4.68 -2.26
C ASN A 176 -11.76 -3.42 -2.10
N CYS A 177 -11.21 -2.29 -1.64
CA CYS A 177 -11.98 -1.06 -1.38
C CYS A 177 -12.87 -0.57 -2.54
N PRO A 178 -12.40 -0.56 -3.82
CA PRO A 178 -13.20 -0.06 -4.93
C PRO A 178 -14.51 -0.83 -5.15
N TRP A 179 -14.59 -2.05 -4.62
CA TRP A 179 -15.71 -2.97 -4.84
C TRP A 179 -16.73 -2.96 -3.69
N ILE A 180 -16.48 -2.17 -2.64
CA ILE A 180 -17.28 -2.17 -1.41
C ILE A 180 -18.45 -1.18 -1.49
N THR A 181 -18.29 -0.05 -2.19
CA THR A 181 -19.36 0.95 -2.26
C THR A 181 -20.36 0.63 -3.36
N SER A 182 -21.63 0.86 -3.04
CA SER A 182 -22.68 1.08 -4.04
C SER A 182 -22.77 2.59 -4.18
N THR A 183 -22.19 3.20 -5.21
CA THR A 183 -22.63 4.56 -5.56
C THR A 183 -24.06 4.44 -6.07
N PRO A 184 -25.07 5.01 -5.39
CA PRO A 184 -26.39 5.13 -5.98
C PRO A 184 -26.26 6.26 -7.01
N SER A 185 -25.94 5.92 -8.26
CA SER A 185 -26.28 6.84 -9.33
C SER A 185 -27.80 6.84 -9.42
N ASP A 186 -28.44 7.97 -9.14
CA ASP A 186 -29.90 8.18 -9.20
C ASP A 186 -30.51 7.87 -10.58
N ASP A 187 -29.71 7.51 -11.59
CA ASP A 187 -30.15 7.30 -12.96
C ASP A 187 -29.79 5.97 -13.61
N SER A 188 -29.37 4.92 -12.88
CA SER A 188 -29.19 3.63 -13.56
C SER A 188 -29.49 2.39 -12.73
N LYS A 189 -30.40 1.58 -13.28
CA LYS A 189 -30.63 0.16 -12.97
C LYS A 189 -29.37 -0.67 -13.28
N SER A 190 -28.25 -0.47 -12.59
CA SER A 190 -27.06 -1.33 -12.74
C SER A 190 -25.92 -1.03 -11.77
N SER A 191 -26.10 -1.19 -10.45
CA SER A 191 -24.98 -1.63 -9.62
C SER A 191 -24.73 -3.11 -9.94
N ARG A 192 -23.86 -3.38 -10.92
CA ARG A 192 -23.64 -4.72 -11.52
C ARG A 192 -22.62 -5.59 -10.78
N VAL A 193 -22.02 -5.12 -9.69
CA VAL A 193 -21.14 -5.95 -8.86
C VAL A 193 -22.03 -6.91 -8.05
N PRO A 194 -21.81 -8.23 -8.12
CA PRO A 194 -22.56 -9.20 -7.33
C PRO A 194 -22.46 -8.85 -5.83
N GLU A 195 -23.58 -8.83 -5.12
CA GLU A 195 -23.63 -8.54 -3.67
C GLU A 195 -22.65 -9.41 -2.87
N LEU A 196 -22.49 -10.67 -3.27
CA LEU A 196 -21.54 -11.61 -2.68
C LEU A 196 -20.07 -11.15 -2.82
N THR A 197 -19.68 -10.59 -3.97
CA THR A 197 -18.32 -10.07 -4.18
C THR A 197 -18.08 -8.85 -3.30
N ARG A 198 -19.08 -7.98 -3.15
CA ARG A 198 -19.03 -6.80 -2.28
C ARG A 198 -18.84 -7.19 -0.81
N GLU A 199 -19.62 -8.15 -0.33
CA GLU A 199 -19.53 -8.66 1.05
C GLU A 199 -18.15 -9.26 1.33
N LYS A 200 -17.64 -10.12 0.45
CA LYS A 200 -16.27 -10.68 0.56
C LYS A 200 -15.18 -9.61 0.57
N CYS A 201 -15.30 -8.58 -0.26
CA CYS A 201 -14.34 -7.47 -0.28
C CYS A 201 -14.38 -6.69 1.05
N ALA A 202 -15.59 -6.46 1.59
CA ALA A 202 -15.76 -5.78 2.87
C ALA A 202 -15.21 -6.59 4.04
N GLU A 203 -15.45 -7.91 4.07
CA GLU A 203 -14.88 -8.85 5.04
C GLU A 203 -13.35 -8.79 5.03
N ARG A 204 -12.72 -8.87 3.85
CA ARG A 204 -11.25 -8.79 3.72
C ARG A 204 -10.69 -7.46 4.21
N CYS A 205 -11.36 -6.35 3.90
CA CYS A 205 -10.95 -5.03 4.38
C CYS A 205 -11.11 -4.87 5.89
N ILE A 206 -12.17 -5.40 6.51
CA ILE A 206 -12.35 -5.29 7.96
C ILE A 206 -11.37 -6.18 8.73
N GLU A 207 -11.09 -7.39 8.24
CA GLU A 207 -10.06 -8.27 8.81
C GLU A 207 -8.68 -7.59 8.80
N SER A 208 -8.34 -6.97 7.66
CA SER A 208 -7.13 -6.17 7.49
C SER A 208 -7.08 -5.00 8.47
N ALA A 209 -8.17 -4.24 8.59
CA ALA A 209 -8.26 -3.12 9.53
C ALA A 209 -8.08 -3.55 10.99
N PHE A 210 -8.67 -4.69 11.39
CA PHE A 210 -8.50 -5.24 12.73
C PHE A 210 -7.06 -5.67 13.01
N ALA A 211 -6.36 -6.26 12.04
CA ALA A 211 -4.96 -6.62 12.19
C ALA A 211 -4.09 -5.39 12.43
N VAL A 212 -4.28 -4.32 11.64
CA VAL A 212 -3.56 -3.05 11.76
C VAL A 212 -3.79 -2.40 13.12
N VAL A 213 -5.05 -2.31 13.57
CA VAL A 213 -5.41 -1.70 14.85
C VAL A 213 -4.85 -2.51 16.03
N LYS A 214 -4.90 -3.85 15.97
CA LYS A 214 -4.30 -4.71 17.01
C LYS A 214 -2.80 -4.49 17.13
N LEU A 215 -2.10 -4.43 16.00
CA LEU A 215 -0.66 -4.21 15.99
C LEU A 215 -0.31 -2.82 16.55
N ALA A 216 -1.04 -1.78 16.15
CA ALA A 216 -0.86 -0.43 16.68
C ALA A 216 -1.14 -0.34 18.19
N ASN A 217 -2.19 -1.02 18.67
CA ASN A 217 -2.51 -1.07 20.09
C ASN A 217 -1.50 -1.88 20.92
N GLY A 218 -0.72 -2.76 20.29
CA GLY A 218 0.32 -3.55 20.95
C GLY A 218 1.58 -2.78 21.36
N GLY A 219 1.64 -1.46 21.13
CA GLY A 219 2.77 -0.60 21.57
C GLY A 219 4.01 -0.68 20.68
N LEU A 220 4.35 -1.87 20.17
CA LEU A 220 5.54 -2.15 19.33
C LEU A 220 5.67 -1.22 18.12
N PHE A 221 4.54 -0.82 17.53
CA PHE A 221 4.53 0.15 16.44
C PHE A 221 5.09 1.51 16.87
N TRP A 222 4.64 2.04 18.00
CA TRP A 222 5.02 3.36 18.50
C TRP A 222 6.47 3.38 18.98
N GLU A 223 6.92 2.30 19.60
CA GLU A 223 8.25 2.22 20.22
C GLU A 223 9.36 1.93 19.20
N ARG A 224 9.08 1.09 18.19
CA ARG A 224 10.12 0.53 17.31
C ARG A 224 9.78 0.55 15.81
N GLY A 225 8.53 0.84 15.47
CA GLY A 225 8.02 0.87 14.09
C GLY A 225 7.98 2.26 13.44
N LEU A 226 7.97 3.35 14.22
CA LEU A 226 8.16 4.70 13.68
C LEU A 226 9.64 4.89 13.31
N GLU A 227 9.92 4.91 12.00
CA GLU A 227 11.14 5.58 11.55
C GLU A 227 11.07 7.02 12.04
N SER A 228 12.01 7.42 12.91
CA SER A 228 12.13 8.76 13.48
C SER A 228 12.45 9.79 12.40
N SER A 229 11.47 10.06 11.54
CA SER A 229 11.52 11.11 10.56
C SER A 229 11.32 12.42 11.30
N SER A 230 12.29 13.32 11.18
CA SER A 230 12.29 14.70 11.69
C SER A 230 11.13 15.58 11.18
N SER A 231 10.17 15.02 10.44
CA SER A 231 9.05 15.73 9.82
C SER A 231 7.69 15.50 10.49
N GLY A 232 7.60 14.77 11.61
CA GLY A 232 6.33 14.54 12.32
C GLY A 232 5.27 13.79 11.51
N ARG A 233 5.61 13.27 10.32
CA ARG A 233 4.71 12.47 9.48
C ARG A 233 4.78 11.03 9.92
N TRP A 234 3.63 10.44 10.25
CA TRP A 234 3.46 9.09 10.83
C TRP A 234 3.82 7.91 9.91
N GLY A 235 4.68 8.13 8.92
CA GLY A 235 5.18 7.13 7.99
C GLY A 235 4.07 6.36 7.27
N ASP A 236 4.43 5.18 6.79
CA ASP A 236 3.52 4.35 6.02
C ASP A 236 2.39 3.72 6.85
N MET A 237 2.70 3.37 8.09
CA MET A 237 1.78 2.73 9.03
C MET A 237 0.74 3.72 9.57
N GLY A 238 1.07 5.00 9.78
CA GLY A 238 0.11 6.00 10.22
C GLY A 238 -1.01 6.23 9.20
N GLN A 239 -0.66 6.28 7.90
CA GLN A 239 -1.66 6.33 6.83
C GLN A 239 -2.53 5.08 6.79
N LEU A 240 -1.92 3.90 6.95
CA LEU A 240 -2.63 2.63 6.98
C LEU A 240 -3.58 2.51 8.18
N LEU A 241 -3.14 3.02 9.34
CA LEU A 241 -3.95 3.10 10.54
C LEU A 241 -5.16 4.00 10.29
N LEU A 242 -4.97 5.22 9.77
CA LEU A 242 -6.08 6.13 9.44
C LEU A 242 -7.12 5.48 8.51
N VAL A 243 -6.68 4.83 7.42
CA VAL A 243 -7.57 4.10 6.51
C VAL A 243 -8.32 2.98 7.23
N SER A 244 -7.62 2.22 8.08
CA SER A 244 -8.22 1.13 8.87
C SER A 244 -9.28 1.65 9.84
N LEU A 245 -9.01 2.78 10.51
CA LEU A 245 -9.95 3.44 11.42
C LEU A 245 -11.21 3.91 10.66
N CYS A 246 -11.04 4.59 9.54
CA CYS A 246 -12.15 5.01 8.67
C CYS A 246 -12.99 3.81 8.22
N PHE A 247 -12.33 2.70 7.85
CA PHE A 247 -13.01 1.50 7.41
C PHE A 247 -13.81 0.83 8.54
N ILE A 248 -13.27 0.75 9.75
CA ILE A 248 -13.98 0.24 10.94
C ILE A 248 -15.23 1.07 11.23
N VAL A 249 -15.13 2.40 11.19
CA VAL A 249 -16.28 3.29 11.38
C VAL A 249 -17.34 3.05 10.30
N TYR A 250 -16.92 3.00 9.02
CA TYR A 250 -17.81 2.69 7.91
C TYR A 250 -18.53 1.35 8.11
N TYR A 251 -17.81 0.32 8.52
CA TYR A 251 -18.34 -1.03 8.73
C TYR A 251 -19.31 -1.10 9.91
N VAL A 252 -19.09 -0.31 10.98
CA VAL A 252 -20.05 -0.21 12.10
C VAL A 252 -21.32 0.52 11.69
N VAL A 253 -21.21 1.59 10.91
CA VAL A 253 -22.38 2.36 10.47
C VAL A 253 -23.22 1.55 9.47
N ASN A 254 -22.57 0.89 8.51
CA ASN A 254 -23.24 0.28 7.36
C ASN A 254 -23.38 -1.25 7.45
N GLY A 255 -22.65 -1.92 8.34
CA GLY A 255 -22.68 -3.39 8.46
C GLY A 255 -23.96 -3.93 9.11
N ASN A 256 -24.17 -5.24 9.01
CA ASN A 256 -25.30 -5.92 9.62
C ASN A 256 -25.13 -6.04 11.15
N LYS A 257 -26.18 -6.43 11.89
CA LYS A 257 -26.16 -6.45 13.36
C LYS A 257 -25.02 -7.28 13.96
N CYS A 258 -24.67 -8.41 13.35
CA CYS A 258 -23.55 -9.25 13.78
C CYS A 258 -22.19 -8.57 13.53
N ASP A 259 -22.03 -7.96 12.36
CA ASP A 259 -20.83 -7.23 11.95
C ASP A 259 -20.53 -6.06 12.89
N ARG A 260 -21.58 -5.29 13.24
CA ARG A 260 -21.46 -4.21 14.21
C ARG A 260 -20.93 -4.71 15.54
N LYS A 261 -21.50 -5.80 16.06
CA LYS A 261 -21.07 -6.36 17.35
C LYS A 261 -19.59 -6.78 17.34
N ALA A 262 -19.09 -7.31 16.23
CA ALA A 262 -17.69 -7.68 16.09
C ALA A 262 -16.75 -6.47 15.98
N ALA A 263 -17.19 -5.38 15.34
CA ALA A 263 -16.39 -4.17 15.13
C ALA A 263 -16.44 -3.17 16.31
N MET A 264 -17.47 -3.21 17.15
CA MET A 264 -17.63 -2.29 18.29
C MET A 264 -16.44 -2.26 19.28
N PRO A 265 -15.81 -3.38 19.68
CA PRO A 265 -14.63 -3.33 20.54
C PRO A 265 -13.46 -2.57 19.92
N TYR A 266 -13.32 -2.65 18.59
CA TYR A 266 -12.27 -1.96 17.87
C TYR A 266 -12.52 -0.45 17.84
N LEU A 267 -13.76 0.03 17.80
CA LEU A 267 -14.06 1.46 17.92
C LEU A 267 -13.53 2.08 19.21
N ALA A 268 -13.58 1.36 20.33
CA ALA A 268 -13.02 1.84 21.59
C ALA A 268 -11.49 1.95 21.51
N ILE A 269 -10.83 0.94 20.93
CA ILE A 269 -9.38 0.95 20.67
C ILE A 269 -9.02 2.10 19.72
N CYS A 270 -9.81 2.30 18.67
CA CYS A 270 -9.67 3.40 17.72
C CYS A 270 -9.70 4.76 18.44
N GLY A 271 -10.65 4.96 19.35
CA GLY A 271 -10.75 6.18 20.16
C GLY A 271 -9.50 6.45 21.01
N GLY A 272 -8.94 5.41 21.64
CA GLY A 272 -7.69 5.51 22.39
C GLY A 272 -6.49 5.87 21.49
N LEU A 273 -6.35 5.20 20.35
CA LEU A 273 -5.29 5.47 19.37
C LEU A 273 -5.42 6.89 18.79
N PHE A 274 -6.64 7.36 18.48
CA PHE A 274 -6.87 8.74 18.05
C PHE A 274 -6.48 9.75 19.13
N GLY A 275 -6.78 9.47 20.39
CA GLY A 275 -6.34 10.29 21.51
C GLY A 275 -4.82 10.42 21.54
N GLN A 276 -4.11 9.29 21.48
CA GLN A 276 -2.64 9.27 21.45
C GLN A 276 -2.06 10.02 20.25
N LEU A 277 -2.60 9.75 19.06
CA LEU A 277 -2.25 10.45 17.82
C LEU A 277 -2.48 11.96 17.89
N SER A 278 -3.53 12.40 18.57
CA SER A 278 -3.84 13.82 18.75
C SER A 278 -2.90 14.50 19.75
N LEU A 279 -2.36 13.76 20.71
CA LEU A 279 -1.40 14.25 21.71
C LEU A 279 0.03 14.35 21.14
N GLU A 280 0.40 13.48 20.20
CA GLU A 280 1.70 13.48 19.52
C GLU A 280 1.78 14.43 18.31
N SER A 281 0.63 14.87 17.80
CA SER A 281 0.49 15.90 16.77
C SER A 281 0.64 17.29 17.40
N GLU A 282 1.45 18.20 16.82
CA GLU A 282 1.26 19.63 17.09
C GLU A 282 -0.23 19.97 16.85
N GLU A 283 -0.85 20.69 17.78
CA GLU A 283 -2.31 20.83 18.00
C GLU A 283 -3.17 21.21 16.76
N GLY A 284 -2.57 21.52 15.61
CA GLY A 284 -3.28 21.80 14.36
C GLY A 284 -3.34 20.65 13.34
N SER A 285 -2.42 19.68 13.36
CA SER A 285 -2.22 18.78 12.21
C SER A 285 -3.33 17.73 12.04
N LEU A 286 -3.77 17.05 13.10
CA LEU A 286 -4.75 15.98 12.96
C LEU A 286 -6.18 16.49 12.74
N ALA A 287 -6.56 17.55 13.45
CA ALA A 287 -7.84 18.23 13.25
C ALA A 287 -7.94 18.80 11.82
N ASP A 288 -6.85 19.37 11.29
CA ASP A 288 -6.81 19.83 9.90
C ASP A 288 -6.90 18.67 8.89
N HIS A 289 -6.29 17.52 9.17
CA HIS A 289 -6.41 16.33 8.30
C HIS A 289 -7.82 15.74 8.34
N TYR A 290 -8.44 15.67 9.52
CA TYR A 290 -9.84 15.24 9.68
C TYR A 290 -10.79 16.22 9.00
N LEU A 291 -10.62 17.53 9.20
CA LEU A 291 -11.43 18.56 8.55
C LEU A 291 -11.25 18.55 7.03
N LYS A 292 -10.04 18.33 6.51
CA LYS A 292 -9.82 18.12 5.07
C LYS A 292 -10.55 16.88 4.56
N LEU A 293 -10.47 15.76 5.28
CA LEU A 293 -11.20 14.53 4.93
C LEU A 293 -12.71 14.77 4.93
N VAL A 294 -13.25 15.44 5.95
CA VAL A 294 -14.68 15.79 6.04
C VAL A 294 -15.08 16.76 4.93
N GLN A 295 -14.28 17.77 4.61
CA GLN A 295 -14.56 18.71 3.51
C GLN A 295 -14.54 18.05 2.14
N ILE A 296 -13.62 17.11 1.90
CA ILE A 296 -13.57 16.32 0.66
C ILE A 296 -14.83 15.46 0.53
N VAL A 297 -15.28 14.85 1.62
CA VAL A 297 -16.51 14.03 1.65
C VAL A 297 -17.78 14.88 1.55
N SER A 298 -17.75 16.13 2.01
CA SER A 298 -18.91 17.05 1.98
C SER A 298 -19.03 17.83 0.67
N ALA A 299 -18.00 17.83 -0.18
CA ALA A 299 -17.95 18.52 -1.47
C ALA A 299 -18.32 17.60 -2.66
N THR A 300 -18.65 16.34 -2.39
CA THR A 300 -19.22 15.35 -3.33
C THR A 300 -20.64 15.04 -2.95
#